data_AF-A0A1Y5TTU5-F1
#
_entry.id   AF-A0A1Y5TTU5-F1
#
_cell.length_a   1.000
_cell.length_b   1.000
_cell.length_c   1.000
_cell.angle_alpha   90.00
_cell.angle_beta   90.00
_cell.angle_gamma   90.00
#
_symmetry.space_group_name_H-M   'P 1'
#
loop_
_entity.id
_entity.type
_entity.pdbx_description
1 polymer ?
#
loop_
_entity_poly.entity_id
_entity_poly.type
_entity_poly.pdbx_seq_one_letter_code
_entity_poly.pdbx_strand_id
1 'polypeptide(L)'
;MPHYWLTLAMSKRLGADLATAWDDGTLDAETWACTVTECRKCSRPGACRKWLARPQHDMTPPAYCRNAAFLLDLATRQPGGTVAA
;
A
#
# COMPACT_ATOMS: atom_id res chain seq x y z
N MET A 1 -0.85 -12.41 12.35
CA MET A 1 -0.36 -11.06 12.00
C MET A 1 0.30 -11.05 10.61
N PRO A 2 -0.39 -10.62 9.54
CA PRO A 2 0.29 -10.25 8.29
C PRO A 2 -0.09 -8.87 7.71
N HIS A 3 -1.11 -8.18 8.24
CA HIS A 3 -1.66 -6.98 7.59
C HIS A 3 -0.73 -5.77 7.57
N TYR A 4 0.09 -5.59 8.61
CA TYR A 4 1.09 -4.52 8.63
C TYR A 4 2.03 -4.62 7.41
N TRP A 5 2.69 -5.78 7.26
CA TRP A 5 3.59 -6.04 6.13
C TRP A 5 2.87 -6.05 4.77
N LEU A 6 1.64 -6.58 4.71
CA LEU A 6 0.84 -6.51 3.47
C LEU A 6 0.52 -5.06 3.08
N THR A 7 0.32 -4.16 4.05
CA THR A 7 0.06 -2.75 3.79
C THR A 7 1.28 -2.08 3.17
N LEU A 8 2.47 -2.31 3.73
CA LEU A 8 3.74 -1.79 3.18
C LEU A 8 4.06 -2.37 1.80
N ALA A 9 3.86 -3.68 1.61
CA ALA A 9 4.07 -4.32 0.31
C ALA A 9 3.08 -3.79 -0.74
N MET A 10 1.81 -3.59 -0.37
CA MET A 10 0.80 -3.01 -1.26
C MET A 10 1.12 -1.56 -1.61
N SER A 11 1.58 -0.72 -0.67
CA SER A 11 1.96 0.66 -0.99
C SER A 11 3.06 0.67 -2.04
N LYS A 12 4.14 -0.09 -1.81
CA LYS A 12 5.27 -0.22 -2.75
C LYS A 12 4.82 -0.71 -4.11
N ARG A 13 3.93 -1.70 -4.13
CA ARG A 13 3.41 -2.28 -5.36
C ARG A 13 2.59 -1.29 -6.19
N LEU A 14 1.97 -0.30 -5.56
CA LEU A 14 1.20 0.75 -6.22
C LEU A 14 2.00 2.03 -6.47
N GLY A 15 3.32 2.00 -6.26
CA GLY A 15 4.21 3.15 -6.47
C GLY A 15 4.24 4.14 -5.31
N ALA A 16 3.58 3.84 -4.19
CA ALA A 16 3.67 4.62 -2.95
C ALA A 16 4.72 4.05 -1.99
N ASP A 17 5.16 4.86 -1.04
CA ASP A 17 5.97 4.41 0.09
C ASP A 17 5.49 5.05 1.38
N LEU A 18 4.76 4.28 2.19
CA LEU A 18 4.29 4.72 3.49
C LEU A 18 5.45 5.09 4.41
N ALA A 19 6.55 4.32 4.40
CA ALA A 19 7.67 4.55 5.31
C ALA A 19 8.36 5.88 4.98
N THR A 20 8.64 6.15 3.71
CA THR A 20 9.15 7.46 3.29
C THR A 20 8.17 8.59 3.60
N ALA A 21 6.88 8.40 3.34
CA ALA A 21 5.86 9.43 3.64
C ALA A 21 5.78 9.75 5.14
N TRP A 22 6.02 8.76 6.00
CA TRP A 22 6.12 8.97 7.45
C TRP A 22 7.38 9.74 7.81
N ASP A 23 8.53 9.33 7.27
CA ASP A 23 9.83 9.93 7.57
C ASP A 23 9.94 11.39 7.07
N ASP A 24 9.33 11.70 5.92
CA ASP A 24 9.34 13.05 5.33
C ASP A 24 8.20 13.96 5.82
N GLY A 25 7.30 13.44 6.67
CA GLY A 25 6.18 14.17 7.26
C GLY A 25 4.98 14.37 6.34
N THR A 26 4.96 13.78 5.15
CA THR A 26 3.77 13.75 4.26
C THR A 26 2.60 13.00 4.89
N LEU A 27 2.89 12.05 5.77
CA LEU A 27 1.93 11.17 6.41
C LEU A 27 2.08 11.20 7.93
N ASP A 28 0.98 11.47 8.62
CA ASP A 28 0.93 11.53 10.08
C ASP A 28 0.55 10.19 10.74
N ALA A 29 0.57 10.17 12.07
CA ALA A 29 0.48 8.93 12.85
C ALA A 29 -0.92 8.34 12.76
N GLU A 30 -1.92 9.22 12.72
CA GLU A 30 -3.31 8.86 12.57
C GLU A 30 -3.57 8.22 11.20
N THR A 31 -3.07 8.83 10.12
CA THR A 31 -3.20 8.31 8.77
C THR A 31 -2.50 6.96 8.62
N TRP A 32 -1.30 6.80 9.21
CA TRP A 32 -0.61 5.51 9.26
C TRP A 32 -1.47 4.44 9.94
N ALA A 33 -1.92 4.73 11.16
CA ALA A 33 -2.70 3.81 11.98
C ALA A 33 -4.02 3.44 11.31
N CYS A 34 -4.71 4.41 10.71
CA CYS A 34 -5.93 4.22 9.93
C CYS A 34 -5.69 3.29 8.73
N THR A 35 -4.63 3.52 7.95
CA THR A 35 -4.31 2.71 6.77
C THR A 35 -4.08 1.24 7.13
N VAL A 36 -3.31 0.98 8.20
CA VAL A 36 -3.07 -0.40 8.68
C VAL A 36 -4.36 -1.00 9.26
N THR A 37 -5.18 -0.21 9.96
CA THR A 37 -6.45 -0.65 10.53
C THR A 37 -7.47 -1.02 9.46
N GLU A 38 -7.57 -0.24 8.38
CA GLU A 38 -8.41 -0.57 7.23
C GLU A 38 -7.93 -1.84 6.53
N CYS A 39 -6.62 -2.05 6.40
CA CYS A 39 -6.10 -3.31 5.86
C CYS A 39 -6.54 -4.53 6.69
N ARG A 40 -6.56 -4.41 8.03
CA ARG A 40 -7.01 -5.49 8.93
C ARG A 40 -8.49 -5.85 8.76
N LYS A 41 -9.31 -4.92 8.25
CA LYS A 41 -10.73 -5.16 7.92
C LYS A 41 -10.92 -5.86 6.56
N CYS A 42 -9.84 -6.17 5.83
CA CYS A 42 -9.93 -6.88 4.56
C CYS A 42 -10.23 -8.37 4.78
N SER A 43 -11.25 -8.89 4.10
CA SER A 43 -11.67 -10.30 4.19
C SER A 43 -10.81 -11.27 3.36
N ARG A 44 -9.84 -10.76 2.56
CA ARG A 44 -9.11 -11.55 1.57
C ARG A 44 -7.57 -11.45 1.66
N PRO A 45 -6.94 -11.56 2.85
CA PRO A 45 -5.48 -11.41 2.98
C PRO A 45 -4.67 -12.46 2.19
N GLY A 46 -5.19 -13.69 2.07
CA GLY A 46 -4.54 -14.74 1.27
C GLY A 46 -4.52 -14.43 -0.23
N ALA A 47 -5.58 -13.81 -0.75
CA ALA A 47 -5.64 -13.36 -2.13
C ALA A 47 -4.70 -12.17 -2.36
N CYS A 48 -4.60 -11.26 -1.38
CA CYS A 48 -3.67 -10.13 -1.39
C CYS A 48 -2.23 -10.61 -1.55
N ARG A 49 -1.80 -11.57 -0.72
CA ARG A 49 -0.46 -12.15 -0.81
C ARG A 49 -0.18 -12.79 -2.17
N LYS A 50 -1.14 -13.53 -2.73
CA LYS A 50 -1.01 -14.14 -4.07
C LYS A 50 -0.90 -13.08 -5.17
N TRP A 51 -1.63 -11.97 -5.04
CA TRP A 51 -1.56 -10.87 -5.99
C TRP A 51 -0.21 -10.14 -5.92
N LEU A 52 0.28 -9.85 -4.71
CA LEU A 52 1.58 -9.21 -4.47
C LEU A 52 2.76 -10.04 -4.99
N ALA A 53 2.64 -11.36 -5.04
CA ALA A 53 3.67 -12.25 -5.57
C ALA A 53 3.73 -12.30 -7.11
N ARG A 54 2.79 -11.68 -7.82
CA ARG A 54 2.78 -11.65 -9.30
C ARG A 54 3.86 -10.72 -9.83
N PRO A 55 4.38 -10.92 -11.05
CA PRO A 55 5.31 -9.96 -11.65
C PRO A 55 4.60 -8.64 -11.99
N GLN A 56 5.37 -7.55 -12.11
CA GLN A 56 4.94 -6.15 -11.93
C GLN A 56 4.17 -5.53 -13.10
N HIS A 57 3.92 -6.28 -14.16
CA HIS A 57 3.37 -5.78 -15.43
C HIS A 57 1.90 -5.31 -15.37
N ASP A 58 1.18 -5.56 -14.28
CA ASP A 58 -0.16 -5.01 -14.04
C ASP A 58 -0.28 -4.51 -12.61
N MET A 59 -0.28 -3.19 -12.46
CA MET A 59 -0.35 -2.48 -11.17
C MET A 59 -1.78 -2.14 -10.76
N THR A 60 -2.80 -2.62 -11.50
CA THR A 60 -4.20 -2.39 -11.14
C THR A 60 -4.50 -3.05 -9.79
N PRO A 61 -4.82 -2.28 -8.73
CA PRO A 61 -5.08 -2.86 -7.42
C PRO A 61 -6.34 -3.73 -7.48
N PRO A 62 -6.38 -4.83 -6.71
CA PRO A 62 -7.56 -5.66 -6.67
C PRO A 62 -8.74 -4.89 -6.05
N ALA A 63 -9.95 -5.08 -6.58
CA ALA A 63 -11.16 -4.38 -6.14
C ALA A 63 -11.50 -4.56 -4.64
N TYR A 64 -10.95 -5.56 -3.96
CA TYR A 64 -11.13 -5.77 -2.52
C TYR A 64 -10.14 -5.00 -1.64
N CYS A 65 -9.13 -4.33 -2.22
CA CYS A 65 -8.14 -3.58 -1.47
C CYS A 65 -8.76 -2.28 -0.93
N ARG A 66 -8.99 -2.24 0.39
CA ARG A 66 -9.58 -1.08 1.08
C ARG A 66 -8.71 0.18 0.99
N ASN A 67 -7.40 0.01 0.81
CA ASN A 67 -6.45 1.12 0.78
C ASN A 67 -6.10 1.57 -0.65
N ALA A 68 -6.68 0.96 -1.69
CA ALA A 68 -6.27 1.21 -3.07
C ALA A 68 -6.33 2.69 -3.46
N ALA A 69 -7.45 3.36 -3.20
CA ALA A 69 -7.63 4.76 -3.55
C ALA A 69 -6.61 5.67 -2.84
N PHE A 70 -6.45 5.48 -1.52
CA PHE A 70 -5.49 6.25 -0.73
C PHE A 70 -4.04 6.04 -1.19
N LEU A 71 -3.63 4.79 -1.43
CA LEU A 71 -2.26 4.48 -1.84
C LEU A 71 -1.95 5.01 -3.26
N LEU A 72 -2.92 4.94 -4.17
CA LEU A 72 -2.76 5.52 -5.50
C LEU A 72 -2.65 7.04 -5.44
N ASP A 73 -3.48 7.71 -4.63
CA ASP A 73 -3.40 9.16 -4.41
C ASP A 73 -2.04 9.56 -3.79
N LEU A 74 -1.59 8.84 -2.76
CA LEU A 74 -0.28 9.07 -2.15
C LEU A 74 0.86 8.93 -3.17
N ALA A 75 0.80 7.92 -4.05
CA ALA A 75 1.80 7.72 -5.10
C ALA A 75 1.92 8.92 -6.05
N THR A 76 0.83 9.64 -6.33
CA THR A 76 0.88 10.85 -7.19
C THR A 76 1.59 12.03 -6.54
N ARG A 77 1.69 12.04 -5.20
CA ARG A 77 2.27 13.12 -4.40
C ARG A 77 3.76 12.90 -4.10
N GLN A 78 4.25 11.66 -4.23
CA GLN A 78 5.63 11.30 -3.90
C GLN A 78 6.54 11.43 -5.13
N PRO A 79 7.53 12.35 -5.13
CA PRO A 79 8.37 12.65 -6.31
C PRO A 79 9.41 11.58 -6.68
N GLY A 80 9.31 10.37 -6.13
CA GLY A 80 10.30 9.31 -6.33
C GLY A 80 9.89 7.95 -5.78
N GLY A 81 8.60 7.64 -5.80
CA GLY A 81 8.10 6.31 -5.44
C GLY A 81 8.82 5.26 -6.29
N THR A 82 9.72 4.50 -5.67
CA THR A 82 10.58 3.54 -6.35
C THR A 82 9.73 2.45 -6.98
N VAL A 83 9.42 2.60 -8.27
CA VAL A 83 9.13 1.47 -9.14
C VAL A 83 10.45 0.72 -9.26
N ALA A 84 10.68 -0.22 -8.33
CA ALA A 84 11.77 -1.18 -8.49
C ALA A 84 11.54 -1.88 -9.84
N ALA A 85 12.46 -1.63 -10.76
CA ALA A 85 12.58 -2.31 -12.05
C ALA A 85 12.90 -3.80 -11.85
#